data_AF-A0A432GB95-F1
#
_entry.id   AF-A0A432GB95-F1
#
_cell.length_a   1.000
_cell.length_b   1.000
_cell.length_c   1.000
_cell.angle_alpha   90.00
_cell.angle_beta   90.00
_cell.angle_gamma   90.00
#
_symmetry.space_group_name_H-M   'P 1'
#
loop_
_entity.id
_entity.type
_entity.pdbx_description
1 polymer ?
#
loop_
_entity_poly.entity_id
_entity_poly.type
_entity_poly.pdbx_seq_one_letter_code
_entity_poly.pdbx_strand_id
1 'polypeptide(L)'
;MTLILHWLLALGIALMLGLGLWMVRLDYYHPLYQALPALHRDLGLLLAPLLLFRLLWRGFNARPELAGARWEKGLARFVQAML
;
A
#
# COMPACT_ATOMS: atom_id res chain seq x y z
N MET A 1 -15.19 3.68 -2.75
CA MET A 1 -13.89 4.29 -3.12
C MET A 1 -12.69 3.63 -2.45
N THR A 2 -12.83 3.09 -1.23
CA THR A 2 -11.73 2.41 -0.52
C THR A 2 -11.31 1.08 -1.15
N LEU A 3 -12.22 0.29 -1.72
CA LEU A 3 -11.91 -1.05 -2.25
C LEU A 3 -10.86 -1.02 -3.37
N ILE A 4 -11.09 -0.22 -4.41
CA ILE A 4 -10.18 -0.13 -5.57
C ILE A 4 -8.83 0.45 -5.15
N LEU A 5 -8.83 1.55 -4.39
CA LEU A 5 -7.59 2.19 -3.93
C LEU A 5 -6.79 1.27 -3.00
N HIS A 6 -7.47 0.51 -2.13
CA HIS A 6 -6.84 -0.48 -1.25
C HIS A 6 -6.15 -1.57 -2.06
N TRP A 7 -6.86 -2.24 -2.98
CA TRP A 7 -6.30 -3.32 -3.79
C TRP A 7 -5.21 -2.84 -4.74
N LEU A 8 -5.36 -1.64 -5.31
CA LEU A 8 -4.32 -1.00 -6.13
C LEU A 8 -3.03 -0.81 -5.31
N LEU A 9 -3.14 -0.27 -4.11
CA LEU A 9 -1.99 -0.09 -3.21
C LEU A 9 -1.39 -1.43 -2.79
N ALA A 10 -2.22 -2.43 -2.45
CA ALA A 10 -1.76 -3.76 -2.06
C ALA A 10 -0.95 -4.41 -3.20
N LEU A 11 -1.46 -4.38 -4.43
CA LEU A 11 -0.77 -4.93 -5.59
C LEU A 11 0.50 -4.13 -5.93
N GLY A 12 0.44 -2.80 -5.86
CA GLY A 12 1.59 -1.92 -6.09
C GLY A 12 2.71 -2.15 -5.09
N ILE A 13 2.40 -2.30 -3.80
CA ILE A 13 3.38 -2.59 -2.75
C ILE A 13 3.98 -3.99 -2.94
N ALA A 14 3.16 -5.00 -3.27
CA ALA A 14 3.65 -6.35 -3.57
C ALA A 14 4.63 -6.35 -4.76
N LEU A 15 4.32 -5.60 -5.82
CA LEU A 15 5.21 -5.39 -6.96
C LEU A 15 6.51 -4.68 -6.55
N MET A 16 6.44 -3.62 -5.74
CA MET A 16 7.62 -2.91 -5.22
C MET A 16 8.55 -3.82 -4.42
N LEU A 17 7.98 -4.70 -3.59
CA LEU A 17 8.75 -5.69 -2.83
C LEU A 17 9.44 -6.68 -3.78
N GLY A 18 8.70 -7.21 -4.77
CA GLY A 18 9.26 -8.11 -5.78
C GLY A 18 10.39 -7.48 -6.59
N LEU A 19 10.20 -6.24 -7.05
CA LEU A 19 11.22 -5.47 -7.77
C LEU A 19 12.45 -5.19 -6.90
N GLY A 20 12.24 -4.81 -5.64
CA GLY A 20 13.33 -4.56 -4.69
C GLY A 20 14.18 -5.80 -4.43
N LEU A 21 13.54 -6.96 -4.22
CA LEU A 21 14.23 -8.23 -4.05
C LEU A 21 14.95 -8.70 -5.32
N TRP A 22 14.46 -8.31 -6.50
CA TRP A 22 15.09 -8.63 -7.77
C TRP A 22 16.31 -7.75 -8.05
N MET A 23 16.16 -6.42 -7.96
CA MET A 23 17.21 -5.48 -8.38
C MET A 23 18.53 -5.65 -7.61
N VAL A 24 18.48 -6.09 -6.34
CA VAL A 24 19.68 -6.34 -5.52
C VAL A 24 20.51 -7.54 -5.99
N ARG A 25 19.97 -8.37 -6.89
CA ARG A 25 20.66 -9.53 -7.46
C ARG A 25 21.29 -9.26 -8.83
N LEU A 26 21.12 -8.06 -9.37
CA LEU A 26 21.65 -7.70 -10.69
C LEU A 26 23.11 -7.29 -10.57
N ASP A 27 23.95 -7.82 -11.46
CA ASP A 27 25.30 -7.30 -11.64
C ASP A 27 25.29 -6.01 -12.47
N TYR A 28 26.41 -5.29 -12.43
CA TYR A 28 26.58 -4.00 -13.11
C TYR A 28 26.45 -4.07 -14.64
N TYR A 29 26.69 -5.24 -15.23
CA TYR A 29 26.67 -5.45 -16.68
C TYR A 29 25.30 -5.89 -17.19
N HIS A 30 24.40 -6.28 -16.28
CA HIS A 30 23.06 -6.72 -16.63
C HIS A 30 22.25 -5.54 -17.22
N PRO A 31 21.59 -5.71 -18.38
CA PRO A 31 20.92 -4.61 -19.08
C PRO A 31 19.82 -3.93 -18.25
N LEU A 32 19.25 -4.66 -17.28
CA LEU A 32 18.20 -4.16 -16.38
C LEU A 32 18.74 -3.50 -15.10
N TYR A 33 20.05 -3.48 -14.87
CA TYR A 33 20.66 -2.96 -13.64
C TYR A 33 20.28 -1.51 -13.35
N GLN A 34 20.14 -0.68 -14.39
CA GLN A 34 19.68 0.70 -14.23
C GLN A 34 18.16 0.85 -14.38
N ALA A 35 17.56 0.06 -15.27
CA ALA A 35 16.13 0.19 -15.60
C ALA A 35 15.22 -0.22 -14.44
N LEU A 36 15.52 -1.33 -13.74
CA LEU A 36 14.67 -1.81 -12.65
C LEU A 36 14.69 -0.87 -11.42
N PRO A 37 15.85 -0.35 -10.96
CA PRO A 37 15.87 0.69 -9.93
C PRO A 37 15.17 1.99 -10.35
N ALA A 38 15.31 2.42 -11.61
CA ALA A 38 14.59 3.59 -12.11
C ALA A 38 13.07 3.37 -12.04
N LEU A 39 12.59 2.21 -12.50
CA LEU A 39 11.19 1.83 -12.40
C LEU A 39 10.71 1.75 -10.94
N HIS A 40 11.51 1.19 -10.03
CA HIS A 40 11.19 1.11 -8.60
C HIS A 40 11.04 2.50 -7.97
N ARG A 41 11.96 3.43 -8.29
CA ARG A 41 11.89 4.82 -7.81
C ARG A 41 10.64 5.52 -8.33
N ASP A 42 10.39 5.46 -9.64
CA ASP A 42 9.32 6.23 -10.27
C ASP A 42 7.94 5.69 -9.86
N LEU A 43 7.77 4.37 -9.77
CA LEU A 43 6.54 3.77 -9.22
C LEU A 43 6.39 4.06 -7.72
N GLY A 44 7.48 4.02 -6.94
CA GLY A 44 7.46 4.39 -5.53
C GLY A 44 7.00 5.84 -5.32
N LEU A 45 7.45 6.76 -6.17
CA LEU A 45 7.04 8.17 -6.14
C LEU A 45 5.55 8.37 -6.43
N LEU A 46 4.93 7.51 -7.26
CA LEU A 46 3.49 7.54 -7.53
C LEU A 46 2.68 6.86 -6.40
N LEU A 47 3.16 5.72 -5.88
CA LEU A 47 2.46 4.94 -4.86
C LEU A 47 2.51 5.60 -3.47
N ALA A 48 3.62 6.25 -3.11
CA ALA A 48 3.80 6.91 -1.82
C ALA A 48 2.72 7.97 -1.51
N PRO A 49 2.42 8.95 -2.38
CA PRO A 49 1.35 9.92 -2.11
C PRO A 49 -0.04 9.29 -2.13
N LEU A 50 -0.28 8.25 -2.94
CA LEU A 50 -1.56 7.51 -2.91
C LEU A 50 -1.76 6.79 -1.57
N LEU A 51 -0.70 6.20 -1.02
CA LEU A 51 -0.71 5.58 0.30
C LEU A 51 -0.96 6.63 1.39
N LEU A 52 -0.28 7.77 1.32
CA LEU A 52 -0.48 8.87 2.26
C LEU A 52 -1.92 9.41 2.20
N PHE A 53 -2.43 9.65 1.00
CA PHE A 53 -3.82 10.05 0.78
C PHE A 53 -4.78 9.02 1.38
N ARG A 54 -4.55 7.72 1.17
CA ARG A 54 -5.38 6.65 1.76
C ARG A 54 -5.39 6.68 3.29
N LEU A 55 -4.25 6.98 3.91
CA LEU A 55 -4.13 7.08 5.37
C LEU A 55 -4.82 8.34 5.90
N LEU A 56 -4.66 9.47 5.22
CA LEU A 56 -5.34 10.74 5.55
C LEU A 56 -6.86 10.61 5.38
N TRP A 57 -7.32 10.06 4.26
CA TRP A 57 -8.74 9.80 3.98
C TRP A 57 -9.39 8.94 5.07
N ARG A 58 -8.65 7.97 5.62
CA ARG A 58 -9.10 7.16 6.77
C ARG A 58 -9.25 8.00 8.05
N GLY A 59 -8.35 8.95 8.28
CA GLY A 59 -8.40 9.84 9.45
C GLY A 59 -9.61 10.76 9.44
N PHE A 60 -10.01 11.24 8.25
CA PHE A 60 -11.12 12.20 8.10
C PHE A 60 -12.50 11.57 7.91
N ASN A 61 -12.61 10.32 7.46
CA ASN A 61 -13.93 9.69 7.32
C ASN A 61 -14.52 9.31 8.68
N ALA A 62 -15.71 9.85 8.94
CA ALA A 62 -16.53 9.50 10.10
C ALA A 62 -16.82 8.00 10.10
N ARG A 63 -16.52 7.35 11.22
CA ARG A 63 -16.75 5.92 11.41
C ARG A 63 -18.23 5.70 11.70
N PRO A 64 -18.88 4.70 11.08
CA PRO A 64 -20.25 4.37 11.43
C PRO A 64 -20.31 3.98 12.92
N GLU A 65 -21.38 4.37 13.62
CA GLU A 65 -21.60 3.95 15.00
C GLU A 65 -21.78 2.43 15.03
N LEU A 66 -20.82 1.75 15.67
CA LEU A 66 -20.86 0.31 15.85
C LEU A 66 -21.77 0.01 17.06
N ALA A 67 -22.85 -0.74 16.83
CA ALA A 67 -23.67 -1.35 17.88
C ALA A 67 -22.94 -2.59 18.46
N GLY A 68 -23.18 -2.91 19.73
CA GLY A 68 -22.61 -4.10 20.37
C GLY A 68 -21.63 -3.85 21.53
N ALA A 69 -21.08 -4.93 22.08
CA ALA A 69 -20.17 -4.92 23.22
C ALA A 69 -18.82 -4.25 22.89
N ARG A 70 -18.09 -3.77 23.91
CA ARG A 70 -16.82 -3.02 23.73
C ARG A 70 -15.77 -3.79 22.90
N TRP A 71 -15.76 -5.12 22.99
CA TRP A 71 -14.84 -5.99 22.24
C TRP A 71 -15.28 -6.20 20.77
N GLU A 72 -16.58 -6.28 20.49
CA GLU A 72 -17.14 -6.33 19.13
C GLU A 72 -16.81 -5.03 18.37
N LYS A 73 -16.98 -3.88 19.05
CA LYS A 73 -16.54 -2.59 18.51
C LYS A 73 -15.03 -2.54 18.29
N GLY A 74 -14.24 -3.25 19.09
CA GLY A 74 -12.78 -3.34 18.94
C GLY A 74 -12.37 -4.14 17.71
N LEU A 75 -12.96 -5.32 17.53
CA LEU A 75 -12.73 -6.19 16.37
C LEU A 75 -13.24 -5.57 15.08
N ALA A 76 -14.45 -5.01 15.07
CA ALA A 76 -15.00 -4.34 13.90
C ALA A 76 -14.10 -3.17 13.45
N ARG A 77 -13.56 -2.40 14.41
CA ARG A 77 -12.57 -1.35 14.12
C ARG A 77 -11.27 -1.89 13.54
N PHE A 78 -10.81 -3.07 13.98
CA PHE A 78 -9.60 -3.70 13.46
C PHE A 78 -9.80 -4.21 12.03
N VAL A 79 -10.90 -4.92 11.77
CA VAL A 79 -11.24 -5.44 10.44
C VAL A 79 -11.50 -4.29 9.45
N GLN A 80 -12.24 -3.25 9.85
CA GLN A 80 -12.41 -2.04 9.03
C GLN A 80 -11.12 -1.23 8.85
N ALA A 81 -10.10 -1.43 9.68
CA ALA A 81 -8.78 -0.83 9.45
C ALA A 81 -7.96 -1.60 8.41
N MET A 82 -8.27 -2.88 8.18
CA MET A 82 -7.59 -3.76 7.21
C MET A 82 -8.23 -3.74 5.81
N LEU A 83 -9.44 -3.18 5.67
CA LEU A 83 -10.12 -2.91 4.39
C LEU A 83 -9.86 -1.46 3.93
#